data_AF-A0A529L4Q6-F1
#
_entry.id   AF-A0A529L4Q6-F1
#
_cell.length_a   1.000
_cell.length_b   1.000
_cell.length_c   1.000
_cell.angle_alpha   90.00
_cell.angle_beta   90.00
_cell.angle_gamma   90.00
#
_symmetry.space_group_name_H-M   'P 1'
#
loop_
_entity.id
_entity.type
_entity.pdbx_description
1 polymer ?
#
loop_
_entity_poly.entity_id
_entity_poly.type
_entity_poly.pdbx_seq_one_letter_code
_entity_poly.pdbx_strand_id
1 'polypeptide(L)' 'MSDFHDAAKGGLSKSQLEAVLRQVGDERYHNHHPFHHRMTSGALSKAEMQAWALNRYCYQAVIPRKDAMILA' A
#
# COMPACT_ATOMS: atom_id res chain seq x y z
N MET A 1 8.83 -11.18 -9.62
CA MET A 1 8.82 -9.89 -8.90
C MET A 1 9.89 -9.04 -9.52
N SER A 2 9.55 -7.85 -10.00
CA SER A 2 10.54 -6.92 -10.52
C SER A 2 11.46 -6.47 -9.39
N ASP A 3 12.77 -6.50 -9.62
CA ASP A 3 13.74 -5.93 -8.69
C ASP A 3 13.87 -4.42 -8.95
N PHE A 4 13.00 -3.67 -8.28
CA PHE A 4 12.94 -2.21 -8.41
C PHE A 4 14.22 -1.50 -7.98
N HIS A 5 15.06 -2.16 -7.17
CA HIS A 5 16.38 -1.63 -6.80
C HIS A 5 17.28 -1.54 -8.03
N ASP A 6 17.31 -2.60 -8.85
CA ASP A 6 18.10 -2.63 -10.07
C ASP A 6 17.57 -1.67 -11.13
N ALA A 7 16.25 -1.53 -11.23
CA ALA A 7 15.61 -0.60 -12.16
C ALA A 7 15.98 0.87 -11.89
N ALA A 8 16.31 1.22 -10.65
CA ALA A 8 16.71 2.57 -10.26
C ALA A 8 18.24 2.81 -10.33
N LYS A 9 19.05 1.77 -10.56
CA LYS A 9 20.51 1.92 -10.65
C LYS A 9 20.88 2.77 -11.86
N GLY A 10 21.79 3.72 -11.66
CA GLY A 10 22.29 4.61 -12.72
C GLY A 10 21.51 5.91 -12.93
N GLY A 11 20.44 6.13 -12.17
CA GLY A 11 19.63 7.34 -12.24
C GLY A 11 18.57 7.27 -13.34
N LEU A 12 17.41 7.86 -13.05
CA LEU A 12 16.25 7.86 -13.95
C LEU A 12 15.88 9.29 -14.31
N SER A 13 15.41 9.49 -15.55
CA SER A 13 14.64 10.71 -15.85
C SER A 13 13.35 10.75 -15.03
N LYS A 14 12.72 11.92 -14.91
CA LYS A 14 11.49 12.10 -14.13
C LYS A 14 10.37 11.14 -14.56
N SER A 15 10.17 10.97 -15.87
CA SER A 15 9.13 10.09 -16.41
C SER A 15 9.43 8.61 -16.16
N GLN A 16 10.70 8.21 -16.27
CA GLN A 16 11.12 6.83 -15.96
C GLN A 16 10.96 6.53 -14.46
N LEU A 17 11.28 7.48 -13.58
CA LEU A 17 11.06 7.33 -12.15
C LEU A 17 9.57 7.15 -11.83
N GLU A 18 8.70 7.98 -12.41
CA GLU A 18 7.25 7.84 -12.23
C GLU A 18 6.75 6.47 -12.71
N ALA A 19 7.23 6.00 -13.86
CA ALA A 19 6.84 4.69 -14.39
C ALA A 19 7.22 3.55 -13.44
N VAL A 20 8.43 3.59 -12.87
CA VAL A 20 8.87 2.60 -11.87
C VAL A 20 8.00 2.67 -10.61
N LEU A 21 7.71 3.87 -10.10
CA LEU A 21 6.85 4.04 -8.91
C LEU A 21 5.43 3.48 -9.13
N ARG A 22 4.86 3.68 -10.32
CA ARG A 22 3.54 3.12 -10.67
C ARG A 22 3.58 1.61 -10.78
N GLN A 23 4.63 1.05 -11.39
CA GLN A 23 4.81 -0.40 -11.49
C GLN A 23 4.91 -1.07 -10.11
N VAL A 24 5.53 -0.41 -9.11
CA VAL A 24 5.51 -0.90 -7.72
C VAL A 24 4.09 -1.01 -7.19
N GLY A 25 3.25 0.00 -7.45
CA GLY A 25 1.83 -0.02 -7.10
C GLY A 25 1.10 -1.17 -7.77
N ASP A 26 1.24 -1.30 -9.09
CA ASP A 26 0.58 -2.36 -9.87
C ASP A 26 0.99 -3.77 -9.44
N GLU A 27 2.25 -3.97 -9.01
CA GLU A 27 2.74 -5.30 -8.59
C GLU A 27 2.50 -5.61 -7.10
N ARG A 28 2.52 -4.59 -6.23
CA ARG A 28 2.66 -4.81 -4.78
C ARG A 28 1.63 -4.09 -3.92
N TYR A 29 0.70 -3.35 -4.51
CA TYR A 29 -0.33 -2.69 -3.71
C TYR A 29 -1.26 -3.72 -3.05
N HIS A 30 -1.79 -3.34 -1.88
CA HIS A 30 -2.53 -4.27 -1.01
C HIS A 30 -3.90 -4.70 -1.59
N ASN A 31 -4.35 -4.10 -2.69
CA ASN A 31 -5.55 -4.52 -3.40
C ASN A 31 -5.44 -5.97 -3.92
N HIS A 32 -4.23 -6.45 -4.22
CA HIS A 32 -3.94 -7.83 -4.62
C HIS A 32 -3.96 -8.83 -3.46
N HIS A 33 -4.01 -8.36 -2.22
CA HIS A 33 -3.99 -9.26 -1.07
C HIS A 33 -5.28 -10.09 -0.99
N PRO A 34 -5.23 -11.41 -0.75
CA PRO A 34 -6.43 -12.26 -0.70
C PRO A 34 -7.51 -11.76 0.27
N PHE A 35 -7.11 -11.19 1.41
CA PHE A 35 -8.05 -10.58 2.36
C PHE A 35 -8.82 -9.39 1.75
N HIS A 36 -8.16 -8.55 0.96
CA HIS A 36 -8.81 -7.40 0.31
C HIS A 36 -9.80 -7.86 -0.77
N HIS A 37 -9.44 -8.90 -1.54
CA HIS A 37 -10.37 -9.51 -2.49
C HIS A 37 -11.61 -10.09 -1.80
N ARG A 38 -11.44 -10.84 -0.70
CA ARG A 38 -12.58 -11.35 0.09
C ARG A 38 -13.44 -10.23 0.67
N MET A 39 -12.82 -9.15 1.13
CA MET A 39 -13.53 -7.97 1.65
C MET A 39 -14.38 -7.31 0.58
N THR A 40 -13.79 -7.01 -0.58
CA THR A 40 -14.48 -6.32 -1.69
C THR A 40 -15.53 -7.18 -2.37
N SER A 41 -15.37 -8.50 -2.37
CA SER A 41 -16.39 -9.43 -2.87
C SER A 41 -17.52 -9.70 -1.87
N GLY A 42 -17.46 -9.14 -0.65
CA GLY A 42 -18.45 -9.38 0.40
C GLY A 42 -18.37 -10.76 1.07
N ALA A 43 -17.23 -11.47 0.94
CA ALA A 43 -17.03 -12.83 1.46
C ALA A 43 -16.42 -12.89 2.88
N LEU A 44 -16.28 -11.75 3.57
CA LEU A 44 -15.87 -11.73 4.97
C LEU A 44 -17.05 -12.02 5.89
N SER A 45 -16.78 -12.77 6.94
CA SER A 45 -17.68 -12.82 8.09
C SER A 45 -17.72 -11.47 8.81
N LYS A 46 -18.77 -11.25 9.61
CA LYS A 46 -18.89 -10.05 10.46
C LYS A 46 -17.67 -9.87 11.37
N ALA A 47 -17.16 -10.97 11.96
CA ALA A 47 -15.99 -10.94 12.84
C ALA A 47 -14.72 -10.51 12.10
N GLU A 48 -14.48 -11.03 10.89
CA GLU A 48 -13.33 -10.61 10.08
C GLU A 48 -13.42 -9.13 9.68
N MET A 49 -14.61 -8.64 9.34
CA MET A 49 -14.82 -7.22 9.02
C MET A 49 -14.58 -6.33 10.24
N GLN A 50 -15.05 -6.73 11.43
CA GLN A 50 -14.80 -6.02 12.67
C GLN A 50 -13.31 -5.99 13.02
N ALA A 51 -12.61 -7.12 12.85
CA ALA A 51 -11.16 -7.20 13.05
C ALA A 51 -10.41 -6.26 12.08
N TRP A 52 -10.79 -6.23 10.80
CA TRP A 52 -10.22 -5.30 9.84
C TRP A 52 -10.46 -3.85 10.25
N ALA A 53 -11.69 -3.50 10.63
CA ALA A 53 -12.04 -2.13 11.03
C ALA A 53 -11.24 -1.66 12.26
N LEU A 54 -11.13 -2.51 13.29
CA LEU A 54 -10.36 -2.22 14.49
C LEU A 54 -8.87 -1.99 14.18
N ASN A 55 -8.27 -2.87 13.37
CA ASN A 55 -6.86 -2.74 13.00
C ASN A 55 -6.61 -1.56 12.06
N ARG A 56 -7.54 -1.28 11.14
CA ARG A 56 -7.42 -0.15 10.21
C ARG A 56 -7.57 1.18 10.96
N TYR A 57 -8.39 1.26 12.00
CA TYR A 57 -8.43 2.43 12.89
C TYR A 57 -7.04 2.76 13.46
N CYS A 58 -6.31 1.76 13.95
CA CYS A 58 -4.94 1.97 14.46
C CYS A 58 -4.01 2.56 13.40
N TYR A 59 -4.06 2.06 12.16
CA TYR A 59 -3.29 2.63 11.05
C TYR A 59 -3.70 4.07 10.76
N GLN A 60 -5.00 4.35 10.61
CA GLN A 60 -5.49 5.70 10.31
C GLN A 60 -5.16 6.71 11.42
N ALA A 61 -5.25 6.31 12.69
CA ALA A 61 -4.92 7.16 13.84
C ALA A 61 -3.42 7.47 13.97
N VAL A 62 -2.54 6.68 13.32
CA VAL A 62 -1.10 6.96 13.27
C VAL A 62 -0.74 7.92 12.13
N ILE A 63 -1.53 8.00 11.05
CA ILE A 63 -1.21 8.83 9.87
C ILE A 63 -0.89 10.28 10.25
N PRO A 64 -1.71 11.01 11.05
CA PRO A 64 -1.39 12.40 11.41
C PRO A 64 -0.09 12.55 12.20
N ARG A 65 0.25 11.56 13.05
CA ARG A 65 1.53 11.57 13.80
C ARG A 65 2.71 11.34 12.86
N LYS A 66 2.58 10.37 11.94
CA LYS A 66 3.57 10.10 10.90
C LYS A 66 3.76 11.32 9.99
N ASP A 67 2.68 12.02 9.63
CA ASP A 67 2.76 13.25 8.82
C ASP A 67 3.39 14.41 9.59
N ALA A 68 3.08 14.57 10.89
CA ALA A 68 3.70 15.59 11.73
C ALA A 68 5.24 15.41 11.84
N MET A 69 5.73 14.16 11.87
CA MET A 69 7.17 13.87 11.87
C MET A 69 7.87 14.25 10.56
N ILE A 70 7.15 14.33 9.44
CA ILE A 70 7.72 14.77 8.15
C ILE A 70 7.80 16.30 8.08
N LEU A 71 6.87 16.99 8.76
CA LEU A 71 6.79 18.46 8.75
C LEU A 71 7.77 19.14 9.73
N ALA A 72 8.09 18.48 10.84
CA ALA A 72 8.96 19.00 11.91
C ALA A 72 10.45 18.89 11.55
#